data_AF-A0A3B1B8D1-F1
#
_entry.id   AF-A0A3B1B8D1-F1
#
_cell.length_a   1.000
_cell.length_b   1.000
_cell.length_c   1.000
_cell.angle_alpha   90.00
_cell.angle_beta   90.00
_cell.angle_gamma   90.00
#
_symmetry.space_group_name_H-M   'P 1'
#
loop_
_entity.id
_entity.type
_entity.pdbx_description
1 polymer ?
#
loop_
_entity_poly.entity_id
_entity_poly.type
_entity_poly.pdbx_seq_one_letter_code
_entity_poly.pdbx_strand_id
1 'polypeptide(L)' 'MARIPNDEIDRLKHGVSLMHLVESSGIELKKHGKDYLGLCLLP' A
#
# COMPACT_ATOMS: atom_id res chain seq x y z
N MET A 1 -4.07 3.97 -21.61
CA MET A 1 -2.68 3.80 -22.08
C MET A 1 -1.79 3.59 -20.87
N ALA A 2 -1.27 2.37 -20.69
CA ALA A 2 -0.24 2.15 -19.68
C ALA A 2 1.01 2.95 -20.08
N ARG A 3 1.39 3.94 -19.26
CA ARG A 3 2.61 4.74 -19.47
C ARG A 3 3.88 4.05 -18.97
N ILE A 4 3.71 2.92 -18.29
CA ILE A 4 4.77 2.18 -17.60
C ILE A 4 4.69 0.71 -18.06
N PRO A 5 5.82 0.06 -18.39
CA PRO A 5 5.87 -1.37 -18.71
C PRO A 5 5.36 -2.25 -17.55
N ASN A 6 4.72 -3.38 -17.87
CA ASN A 6 4.19 -4.29 -16.84
C ASN A 6 5.29 -4.85 -15.91
N ASP A 7 6.45 -5.22 -16.45
CA ASP A 7 7.60 -5.65 -15.64
C ASP A 7 8.03 -4.63 -14.60
N GLU A 8 8.01 -3.34 -14.96
CA GLU A 8 8.36 -2.27 -14.04
C GLU A 8 7.29 -2.09 -12.96
N ILE A 9 6.01 -2.20 -13.32
CA ILE A 9 4.90 -2.20 -12.37
C ILE A 9 5.03 -3.38 -11.39
N ASP A 10 5.32 -4.58 -11.89
CA ASP A 10 5.41 -5.77 -11.05
C ASP A 10 6.64 -5.70 -10.14
N ARG A 11 7.77 -5.15 -10.60
CA ARG A 11 8.91 -4.84 -9.73
C ARG A 11 8.51 -3.90 -8.59
N LEU A 12 7.71 -2.87 -8.86
CA LEU A 12 7.25 -1.92 -7.84
C LEU A 12 6.32 -2.59 -6.81
N LYS A 13 5.37 -3.42 -7.23
CA LYS A 13 4.46 -4.14 -6.32
C LYS A 13 5.21 -5.01 -5.32
N HIS A 14 6.29 -5.66 -5.74
CA HIS A 14 7.10 -6.52 -4.88
C HIS A 14 8.17 -5.76 -4.08
N GLY A 15 8.61 -4.60 -4.57
CA GLY A 15 9.67 -3.80 -3.95
C GLY A 15 9.20 -2.76 -2.93
N VAL A 16 7.90 -2.49 -2.86
CA VAL A 16 7.34 -1.44 -1.98
C VAL A 16 6.51 -2.08 -0.87
N SER A 17 6.77 -1.67 0.38
CA SER A 17 5.92 -2.03 1.52
C SER A 17 4.61 -1.26 1.48
N LEU A 18 3.50 -1.98 1.26
CA LEU A 18 2.17 -1.39 1.27
C LEU A 18 1.84 -0.74 2.62
N MET A 19 2.29 -1.34 3.72
CA MET A 19 2.04 -0.84 5.08
C MET A 19 2.61 0.56 5.28
N HIS A 20 3.89 0.76 4.94
CA HIS A 20 4.53 2.07 5.06
C HIS A 20 3.90 3.12 4.13
N LEU A 21 3.49 2.72 2.93
CA LEU A 21 2.82 3.63 1.99
C LEU A 21 1.50 4.15 2.58
N VAL A 22 0.71 3.26 3.18
CA VAL A 22 -0.55 3.60 3.84
C VAL A 22 -0.32 4.48 5.07
N GLU A 23 0.67 4.16 5.90
CA GLU A 23 1.03 4.99 7.07
C GLU A 23 1.51 6.38 6.67
N SER A 24 2.31 6.50 5.60
CA SER A 24 2.76 7.80 5.08
C SER A 24 1.61 8.68 4.55
N SER A 25 0.47 8.07 4.22
CA SER A 25 -0.74 8.76 3.81
C SER A 25 -1.56 9.28 5.00
N GLY A 26 -1.13 9.01 6.24
CA GLY A 26 -1.77 9.46 7.48
C GLY A 26 -2.71 8.45 8.12
N ILE A 27 -2.69 7.18 7.69
CA ILE A 27 -3.52 6.12 8.27
C ILE A 27 -2.72 5.37 9.34
N GLU A 28 -3.22 5.38 10.58
CA GLU A 28 -2.69 4.52 11.63
C GLU A 28 -3.14 3.07 11.39
N LEU A 29 -2.18 2.17 11.16
CA LEU A 29 -2.43 0.74 10.99
C LEU A 29 -2.20 -0.01 12.30
N LYS A 30 -3.22 -0.75 12.74
CA LYS A 30 -3.18 -1.59 13.94
C LYS A 30 -3.15 -3.06 13.56
N LYS A 31 -2.21 -3.80 14.14
CA LYS A 31 -2.09 -5.25 13.89
C LYS A 31 -3.31 -6.00 14.40
N HIS A 32 -3.91 -6.82 13.54
CA HIS A 32 -5.04 -7.68 13.84
C HIS A 32 -4.79 -9.08 13.30
N GLY A 33 -4.25 -9.96 14.13
CA GLY A 33 -3.85 -11.30 13.72
C GLY A 33 -2.74 -11.25 12.66
N LYS A 34 -3.07 -11.69 11.44
CA LYS A 34 -2.16 -11.68 10.28
C LYS A 34 -2.24 -10.38 9.47
N ASP A 35 -3.28 -9.58 9.70
CA ASP A 35 -3.60 -8.41 8.91
C ASP A 35 -3.40 -7.11 9.71
N TYR A 36 -3.65 -5.99 9.04
CA TYR A 36 -3.66 -4.66 9.65
C TYR A 36 -4.97 -3.96 9.36
N LEU A 37 -5.48 -3.24 10.36
CA LEU A 37 -6.72 -2.46 10.27
C LEU A 37 -6.40 -0.98 10.42
N GLY A 38 -6.99 -0.14 9.58
CA GLY A 38 -6.89 1.31 9.64
C GLY A 38 -8.22 1.96 9.27
N LEU A 39 -8.38 3.23 9.64
CA LEU A 39 -9.56 4.00 9.25
C LEU A 39 -9.44 4.41 7.78
N CYS A 40 -10.53 4.30 7.04
CA CYS A 40 -10.61 4.81 5.67
C CYS A 40 -10.54 6.34 5.69
N LEU A 41 -9.63 6.92 4.89
CA LEU A 41 -9.50 8.37 4.76
C LEU A 41 -10.53 9.01 3.81
N LEU A 42 -11.31 8.19 3.10
CA LEU A 42 -12.33 8.67 2.17
C LEU A 42 -13.72 8.68 2.84
N PRO A 43 -14.49 9.77 2.69
CA PRO A 43 -15.90 9.83 3.07
C PRO A 43 -16.78 8.94 2.17
#